data_AF-A0A7S2QLD8-F1
#
_entry.id   AF-A0A7S2QLD8-F1
#
_cell.length_a   1.000
_cell.length_b   1.000
_cell.length_c   1.000
_cell.angle_alpha   90.00
_cell.angle_beta   90.00
_cell.angle_gamma   90.00
#
_symmetry.space_group_name_H-M   'P 1'
#
loop_
_entity.id
_entity.type
_entity.pdbx_description
1 polymer ?
#
loop_
_entity_poly.entity_id
_entity_poly.type
_entity_poly.pdbx_seq_one_letter_code
_entity_poly.pdbx_strand_id
1 'polypeptide(L)'
;EAFAESDGTVVLLLVHERATDVYSASWQELMGRPGGPPGGGFARIQSLDVPHGRDAEHFSVNGTHFLALAVFRDAKSYATDSLVYAWVAAARRFEEVQRLGTNGAFDIELLTFPNEEYRLMVANQRPGTSALYSWRSGAWQPSETFSTRGVY
;
A
#
# COMPACT_ATOMS: atom_id res chain seq x y z
N GLU A 1 7.18 1.54 -2.59
CA GLU A 1 6.20 2.58 -2.95
C GLU A 1 6.61 3.95 -2.39
N ALA A 2 6.18 5.05 -3.01
CA ALA A 2 6.47 6.41 -2.56
C ALA A 2 5.40 7.41 -3.00
N PHE A 3 5.13 8.42 -2.17
CA PHE A 3 4.30 9.54 -2.56
C PHE A 3 4.80 10.86 -1.97
N ALA A 4 4.30 11.98 -2.48
CA ALA A 4 4.58 13.30 -1.96
C ALA A 4 3.28 14.03 -1.62
N GLU A 5 3.30 14.77 -0.52
CA GLU A 5 2.24 15.67 -0.10
C GLU A 5 2.46 17.07 -0.68
N SER A 6 1.39 17.87 -0.74
CA SER A 6 1.43 19.22 -1.29
C SER A 6 2.31 20.20 -0.50
N ASP A 7 2.58 19.90 0.78
CA ASP A 7 3.47 20.70 1.63
C ASP A 7 4.95 20.41 1.40
N GLY A 8 5.25 19.47 0.50
CA GLY A 8 6.59 19.05 0.13
C GLY A 8 7.17 17.95 1.01
N THR A 9 6.36 17.32 1.88
CA THR A 9 6.70 16.07 2.53
C THR A 9 6.75 14.95 1.49
N VAL A 10 7.81 14.15 1.53
CA VAL A 10 7.96 12.91 0.76
C VAL A 10 7.87 11.74 1.73
N VAL A 11 7.12 10.72 1.36
CA VAL A 11 6.92 9.49 2.13
C VAL A 11 7.41 8.30 1.30
N LEU A 12 8.24 7.46 1.89
CA LEU A 12 8.69 6.20 1.31
C LEU A 12 8.15 5.02 2.12
N LEU A 13 7.68 4.00 1.42
CA LEU A 13 7.28 2.74 1.99
C LEU A 13 8.20 1.64 1.50
N LEU A 14 8.86 0.97 2.45
CA LEU A 14 9.75 -0.16 2.22
C LEU A 14 9.08 -1.42 2.76
N VAL A 15 8.51 -2.21 1.87
CA VAL A 15 8.01 -3.55 2.18
C VAL A 15 9.20 -4.49 2.28
N HIS A 16 9.35 -5.17 3.41
CA HIS A 16 10.38 -6.18 3.60
C HIS A 16 9.83 -7.37 4.40
N GLU A 17 10.61 -8.44 4.51
CA GLU A 17 10.12 -9.73 5.04
C GLU A 17 9.46 -9.65 6.42
N ARG A 18 9.89 -8.70 7.27
CA ARG A 18 9.47 -8.60 8.67
C ARG A 18 8.39 -7.55 8.92
N ALA A 19 8.26 -6.55 8.06
CA ALA A 19 7.38 -5.40 8.26
C ALA A 19 7.29 -4.57 6.97
N THR A 20 6.41 -3.56 6.97
CA THR A 20 6.50 -2.43 6.04
C THR A 20 6.90 -1.20 6.82
N ASP A 21 8.09 -0.68 6.53
CA ASP A 21 8.62 0.51 7.19
C ASP A 21 8.30 1.77 6.40
N VAL A 22 7.87 2.82 7.11
CA VAL A 22 7.49 4.11 6.54
C VAL A 22 8.54 5.14 6.94
N TYR A 23 9.07 5.81 5.93
CA TYR A 23 10.05 6.87 6.10
C TYR A 23 9.51 8.18 5.55
N SER A 24 10.01 9.30 6.06
CA SER A 24 9.66 10.62 5.54
C SER A 24 10.83 11.58 5.58
N ALA A 25 10.82 12.53 4.64
CA ALA A 25 11.71 13.68 4.55
C ALA A 25 10.95 14.83 3.87
N SER A 26 11.42 16.06 4.02
CA SER A 26 10.96 17.18 3.21
C SER A 26 11.80 17.32 1.94
N TRP A 27 11.22 17.84 0.85
CA TRP A 27 11.98 18.19 -0.36
C TRP A 27 13.16 19.12 -0.08
N GLN A 28 13.02 20.03 0.89
CA GLN A 28 14.11 20.93 1.28
C GLN A 28 15.29 20.17 1.90
N GLU A 29 15.02 19.15 2.70
CA GLU A 29 16.06 18.27 3.24
C GLU A 29 16.70 17.46 2.12
N LEU A 30 15.92 16.86 1.22
CA LEU A 30 16.47 16.00 0.17
C LEU A 30 17.32 16.76 -0.86
N MET A 31 16.91 17.97 -1.24
CA MET A 31 17.62 18.75 -2.26
C MET A 31 18.80 19.55 -1.70
N GLY A 32 18.86 19.71 -0.38
CA GLY A 32 19.81 20.62 0.27
C GLY A 32 19.63 22.08 -0.19
N ARG A 33 20.46 22.98 0.35
CA ARG A 33 20.59 24.33 -0.22
C ARG A 33 21.58 24.29 -1.39
N PRO A 34 21.38 25.07 -2.46
CA PRO A 34 22.39 25.20 -3.52
C PRO A 34 23.75 25.60 -2.93
N GLY A 35 24.77 24.76 -3.12
CA GLY A 35 26.13 24.96 -2.58
C GLY A 35 26.30 24.64 -1.08
N GLY A 36 25.29 24.08 -0.42
CA GLY A 36 25.37 23.58 0.96
C GLY A 36 25.81 22.12 1.06
N PRO A 37 26.04 21.59 2.27
CA PRO A 37 26.22 20.16 2.46
C PRO A 37 24.99 19.39 1.94
N PRO A 38 25.12 18.09 1.57
CA PRO A 38 23.96 17.27 1.26
C PRO A 38 22.95 17.42 2.39
N GLY A 39 21.69 17.73 2.04
CA GLY A 39 20.66 17.93 3.04
C GLY A 39 20.26 16.61 3.71
N GLY A 40 19.38 16.71 4.71
CA GLY A 40 18.96 15.56 5.52
C GLY A 40 18.40 14.39 4.70
N GLY A 41 18.44 13.20 5.28
CA GLY A 41 17.89 11.99 4.67
C GLY A 41 16.50 11.64 5.18
N PHE A 42 16.00 10.51 4.69
CA PHE A 42 14.75 9.90 5.16
C PHE A 42 14.88 9.40 6.61
N ALA A 43 13.93 9.81 7.46
CA ALA A 43 13.79 9.30 8.82
C ALA A 43 12.63 8.29 8.89
N ARG A 44 12.85 7.15 9.54
CA ARG A 44 11.78 6.18 9.81
C ARG A 44 10.80 6.78 10.80
N ILE A 45 9.54 6.88 10.41
CA ILE A 45 8.46 7.48 11.21
C ILE A 45 7.46 6.45 11.72
N GLN A 46 7.37 5.29 11.06
CA GLN A 46 6.47 4.22 11.45
C GLN A 46 6.99 2.87 10.97
N SER A 47 6.58 1.81 11.67
CA SER A 47 6.63 0.43 11.20
C SER A 47 5.24 -0.15 11.25
N LEU A 48 4.81 -0.74 10.14
CA LEU A 48 3.61 -1.57 10.09
C LEU A 48 4.06 -3.00 10.35
N ASP A 49 3.70 -3.54 11.53
CA ASP A 49 4.07 -4.89 11.96
C ASP A 49 3.27 -5.96 11.21
N VAL A 50 3.57 -6.07 9.91
CA VAL A 50 2.93 -6.97 8.95
C VAL A 50 4.04 -7.71 8.22
N PRO A 51 4.51 -8.84 8.78
CA PRO A 51 5.47 -9.70 8.10
C PRO A 51 4.91 -10.24 6.79
N HIS A 52 5.81 -10.63 5.90
CA HIS A 52 5.47 -11.29 4.63
C HIS A 52 4.60 -10.44 3.68
N GLY A 53 4.66 -9.12 3.79
CA GLY A 53 4.27 -8.22 2.72
C GLY A 53 5.07 -8.51 1.44
N ARG A 54 4.44 -8.40 0.28
CA ARG A 54 5.07 -8.64 -1.02
C ARG A 54 5.11 -7.42 -1.90
N ASP A 55 3.98 -6.73 -1.94
CA ASP A 55 3.77 -5.59 -2.78
C ASP A 55 2.88 -4.57 -2.07
N ALA A 56 2.99 -3.32 -2.47
CA ALA A 56 2.33 -2.18 -1.89
C ALA A 56 1.94 -1.20 -2.99
N GLU A 57 0.64 -0.97 -3.14
CA GLU A 57 0.12 0.00 -4.09
C GLU A 57 -0.32 1.28 -3.38
N HIS A 58 0.17 2.42 -3.86
CA HIS A 58 -0.26 3.73 -3.41
C HIS A 58 -1.36 4.26 -4.32
N PHE A 59 -2.37 4.87 -3.70
CA PHE A 59 -3.35 5.62 -4.45
C PHE A 59 -3.96 6.74 -3.62
N SER A 60 -4.72 7.61 -4.27
CA SER A 60 -5.41 8.72 -3.62
C SER A 60 -6.87 8.77 -4.02
N VAL A 61 -7.75 8.89 -3.02
CA VAL A 61 -9.20 9.08 -3.22
C VAL A 61 -9.60 10.32 -2.45
N ASN A 62 -10.22 11.29 -3.13
CA ASN A 62 -10.69 12.55 -2.53
C ASN A 62 -9.60 13.28 -1.71
N GLY A 63 -8.36 13.30 -2.21
CA GLY A 63 -7.22 13.96 -1.57
C GLY A 63 -6.63 13.22 -0.36
N THR A 64 -7.19 12.07 0.04
CA THR A 64 -6.59 11.21 1.06
C THR A 64 -5.70 10.18 0.38
N HIS A 65 -4.46 10.02 0.85
CA HIS A 65 -3.56 8.96 0.40
C HIS A 65 -3.87 7.64 1.10
N PHE A 66 -3.77 6.55 0.36
CA PHE A 66 -3.97 5.20 0.83
C PHE A 66 -2.81 4.32 0.40
N LEU A 67 -2.66 3.22 1.13
CA LEU A 67 -1.76 2.12 0.83
C LEU A 67 -2.57 0.82 0.86
N ALA A 68 -2.58 0.06 -0.23
CA ALA A 68 -3.01 -1.33 -0.20
C ALA A 68 -1.78 -2.23 -0.18
N LEU A 69 -1.69 -3.11 0.81
CA LEU A 69 -0.55 -3.99 1.07
C LEU A 69 -0.94 -5.44 0.76
N ALA A 70 -0.28 -6.06 -0.21
CA ALA A 70 -0.40 -7.48 -0.49
C ALA A 70 0.36 -8.29 0.58
N VAL A 71 -0.36 -9.17 1.29
CA VAL A 71 0.22 -10.04 2.33
C VAL A 71 0.19 -11.50 1.88
N PHE A 72 1.35 -12.13 1.86
CA PHE A 72 1.51 -13.45 1.28
C PHE A 72 1.06 -14.58 2.19
N ARG A 73 1.36 -14.50 3.48
CA ARG A 73 1.03 -15.54 4.46
C ARG A 73 1.09 -15.00 5.87
N ASP A 74 0.40 -15.68 6.76
CA ASP A 74 0.69 -15.57 8.19
C ASP A 74 1.69 -16.68 8.61
N ALA A 75 1.87 -16.86 9.92
CA ALA A 75 2.76 -17.87 10.47
C ALA A 75 2.32 -19.33 10.21
N LYS A 76 1.07 -19.55 9.78
CA LYS A 76 0.43 -20.88 9.71
C LYS A 76 -0.05 -21.25 8.32
N SER A 77 -0.43 -20.28 7.47
CA SER A 77 -1.10 -20.52 6.20
C SER A 77 -0.99 -19.34 5.24
N TYR A 78 -1.40 -19.57 3.99
CA TYR A 78 -1.53 -18.54 2.97
C TYR A 78 -2.86 -17.79 3.04
N ALA A 79 -3.85 -18.30 3.79
CA ALA A 79 -5.15 -17.65 3.97
C ALA A 79 -5.00 -16.51 4.98
N THR A 80 -4.59 -15.35 4.48
CA THR A 80 -4.33 -14.15 5.27
C THR A 80 -4.89 -12.94 4.56
N ASP A 81 -5.26 -11.93 5.32
CA ASP A 81 -5.78 -10.68 4.77
C ASP A 81 -4.65 -9.80 4.21
N SER A 82 -4.90 -9.23 3.03
CA SER A 82 -4.22 -8.01 2.57
C SER A 82 -4.84 -6.81 3.28
N LEU A 83 -4.08 -5.74 3.43
CA LEU A 83 -4.45 -4.64 4.33
C LEU A 83 -4.55 -3.33 3.56
N VAL A 84 -5.52 -2.49 3.91
CA VAL A 84 -5.64 -1.13 3.37
C VAL A 84 -5.46 -0.15 4.52
N TYR A 85 -4.54 0.79 4.32
CA TYR A 85 -4.25 1.86 5.26
C TYR A 85 -4.61 3.22 4.66
N ALA A 86 -5.06 4.14 5.49
CA ALA A 86 -5.19 5.56 5.15
C ALA A 86 -4.05 6.36 5.80
N TRP A 87 -3.49 7.30 5.04
CA TRP A 87 -2.51 8.25 5.56
C TRP A 87 -3.21 9.36 6.35
N VAL A 88 -2.83 9.53 7.61
CA VAL A 88 -3.30 10.62 8.46
C VAL A 88 -2.22 11.71 8.50
N ALA A 89 -2.30 12.68 7.59
CA ALA A 89 -1.30 13.75 7.41
C ALA A 89 -0.97 14.48 8.72
N ALA A 90 -2.00 14.85 9.51
CA ALA A 90 -1.82 15.54 10.78
C ALA A 90 -1.03 14.72 11.82
N ALA A 91 -1.11 13.39 11.75
CA ALA A 91 -0.39 12.48 12.64
C ALA A 91 0.87 11.88 12.00
N ARG A 92 1.13 12.18 10.72
CA ARG A 92 2.21 11.63 9.89
C ARG A 92 2.36 10.12 10.06
N ARG A 93 1.24 9.39 9.93
CA ARG A 93 1.23 7.93 10.03
C ARG A 93 0.09 7.32 9.24
N PHE A 94 0.27 6.07 8.85
CA PHE A 94 -0.79 5.22 8.32
C PHE A 94 -1.63 4.61 9.44
N GLU A 95 -2.93 4.54 9.20
CA GLU A 95 -3.91 3.84 10.04
C GLU A 95 -4.63 2.77 9.22
N GLU A 96 -4.75 1.56 9.77
CA GLU A 96 -5.47 0.48 9.11
C GLU A 96 -6.95 0.84 9.03
N VAL A 97 -7.52 0.83 7.83
CA VAL A 97 -8.94 1.15 7.60
C VAL A 97 -9.72 -0.05 7.10
N GLN A 98 -9.06 -1.05 6.52
CA GLN A 98 -9.74 -2.23 6.00
C GLN A 98 -8.82 -3.44 5.86
N ARG A 99 -9.42 -4.63 5.93
CA ARG A 99 -8.81 -5.92 5.55
C ARG A 99 -9.52 -6.52 4.35
N LEU A 100 -8.75 -7.10 3.44
CA LEU A 100 -9.22 -7.76 2.22
C LEU A 100 -8.93 -9.26 2.35
N GLY A 101 -9.97 -10.09 2.32
CA GLY A 101 -9.83 -11.54 2.43
C GLY A 101 -9.08 -12.12 1.23
N THR A 102 -7.81 -12.47 1.42
CA THR A 102 -6.93 -12.90 0.33
C THR A 102 -6.26 -14.23 0.64
N ASN A 103 -5.55 -14.79 -0.33
CA ASN A 103 -4.86 -16.05 -0.13
C ASN A 103 -3.58 -16.13 -0.96
N GLY A 104 -2.44 -15.97 -0.29
CA GLY A 104 -1.17 -15.90 -1.00
C GLY A 104 -1.06 -14.66 -1.87
N ALA A 105 -1.51 -13.49 -1.40
CA ALA A 105 -1.45 -12.27 -2.21
C ALA A 105 0.01 -11.93 -2.53
N PHE A 106 0.30 -11.83 -3.82
CA PHE A 106 1.64 -11.57 -4.32
C PHE A 106 1.79 -10.14 -4.80
N ASP A 107 0.70 -9.60 -5.35
CA ASP A 107 0.67 -8.30 -6.02
C ASP A 107 -0.70 -7.66 -5.80
N ILE A 108 -0.75 -6.33 -5.76
CA ILE A 108 -2.00 -5.58 -5.67
C ILE A 108 -1.91 -4.32 -6.52
N GLU A 109 -2.94 -4.07 -7.33
CA GLU A 109 -2.92 -2.99 -8.31
C GLU A 109 -4.21 -2.20 -8.28
N LEU A 110 -4.13 -0.87 -8.41
CA LEU A 110 -5.30 -0.02 -8.55
C LEU A 110 -5.67 0.15 -10.03
N LEU A 111 -6.91 -0.21 -10.34
CA LEU A 111 -7.55 0.11 -11.61
C LEU A 111 -8.47 1.31 -11.43
N THR A 112 -8.20 2.36 -12.20
CA THR A 112 -9.07 3.54 -12.29
C THR A 112 -9.79 3.55 -13.64
N PHE A 113 -11.12 3.63 -13.61
CA PHE A 113 -11.95 3.68 -14.80
C PHE A 113 -12.35 5.14 -15.14
N PRO A 114 -12.73 5.45 -16.39
CA PRO A 114 -13.06 6.81 -16.83
C PRO A 114 -14.18 7.51 -16.05
N ASN A 115 -15.06 6.73 -15.40
CA ASN A 115 -16.17 7.20 -14.57
C ASN A 115 -15.79 7.39 -13.10
N GLU A 116 -14.49 7.50 -12.78
CA GLU A 116 -13.96 7.55 -11.41
C GLU A 116 -14.33 6.33 -10.57
N GLU A 117 -14.65 5.20 -11.21
CA GLU A 117 -14.77 3.93 -10.52
C GLU A 117 -13.37 3.39 -10.23
N TYR A 118 -13.15 2.97 -8.99
CA TYR A 118 -11.91 2.35 -8.56
C TYR A 118 -12.11 0.86 -8.28
N ARG A 119 -11.14 0.05 -8.70
CA ARG A 119 -11.05 -1.36 -8.32
C ARG A 119 -9.63 -1.72 -7.90
N LEU A 120 -9.49 -2.51 -6.83
CA LEU A 120 -8.24 -3.17 -6.50
C LEU A 120 -8.25 -4.57 -7.10
N MET A 121 -7.24 -4.89 -7.90
CA MET A 121 -6.97 -6.26 -8.32
C MET A 121 -5.93 -6.85 -7.37
N VAL A 122 -6.23 -8.03 -6.82
CA VAL A 122 -5.29 -8.77 -5.98
C VAL A 122 -4.89 -10.06 -6.68
N ALA A 123 -3.59 -10.23 -6.91
CA ALA A 123 -3.02 -11.41 -7.51
C ALA A 123 -2.77 -12.47 -6.43
N ASN A 124 -3.74 -13.36 -6.23
CA ASN A 124 -3.65 -14.44 -5.24
C ASN A 124 -2.96 -15.68 -5.84
N GLN A 125 -2.00 -16.24 -5.12
CA GLN A 125 -1.30 -17.46 -5.54
C GLN A 125 -2.09 -18.75 -5.27
N ARG A 126 -3.07 -18.69 -4.35
CA ARG A 126 -3.88 -19.83 -3.90
C ARG A 126 -5.32 -19.36 -3.73
N PRO A 127 -6.35 -20.16 -4.04
CA PRO A 127 -6.34 -21.53 -4.55
C PRO A 127 -6.19 -21.64 -6.09
N GLY A 128 -5.71 -20.57 -6.76
CA GLY A 128 -5.70 -20.47 -8.24
C GLY A 128 -6.79 -19.53 -8.77
N THR A 129 -7.13 -18.50 -7.99
CA THR A 129 -8.09 -17.46 -8.37
C THR A 129 -7.62 -16.12 -7.85
N SER A 130 -7.52 -15.11 -8.73
CA SER A 130 -7.31 -13.71 -8.33
C SER A 130 -8.65 -13.01 -8.12
N ALA A 131 -8.64 -11.88 -7.42
CA ALA A 131 -9.86 -11.19 -7.01
C ALA A 131 -9.83 -9.71 -7.41
N LEU A 132 -11.00 -9.17 -7.75
CA LEU A 132 -11.27 -7.75 -7.83
C LEU A 132 -12.11 -7.31 -6.63
N TYR A 133 -11.77 -6.13 -6.11
CA TYR A 133 -12.55 -5.42 -5.12
C TYR A 133 -13.00 -4.09 -5.72
N SER A 134 -14.27 -3.76 -5.64
CA SER A 134 -14.80 -2.46 -6.08
C SER A 134 -14.97 -1.52 -4.89
N TRP A 135 -14.64 -0.25 -5.07
CA TRP A 135 -14.93 0.80 -4.08
C TRP A 135 -16.43 1.09 -4.04
N ARG A 136 -17.10 0.77 -2.93
CA ARG A 136 -18.54 0.93 -2.75
C ARG A 136 -18.86 1.38 -1.33
N SER A 137 -19.64 2.45 -1.21
CA SER A 137 -20.11 2.96 0.08
C SER A 137 -18.96 3.22 1.09
N GLY A 138 -17.80 3.67 0.61
CA GLY A 138 -16.65 3.98 1.45
C GLY A 138 -15.78 2.78 1.84
N ALA A 139 -15.94 1.61 1.20
CA ALA A 139 -15.13 0.42 1.46
C ALA A 139 -14.88 -0.40 0.18
N TRP A 140 -13.80 -1.17 0.19
CA TRP A 140 -13.48 -2.15 -0.85
C TRP A 140 -14.32 -3.41 -0.66
N GLN A 141 -15.18 -3.74 -1.61
CA GLN A 141 -16.05 -4.92 -1.53
C GLN A 141 -15.67 -5.92 -2.62
N PRO A 142 -15.60 -7.24 -2.33
CA PRO A 142 -15.37 -8.25 -3.34
C PRO A 142 -16.38 -8.11 -4.48
N SER A 143 -15.91 -8.09 -5.73
CA SER A 143 -16.78 -7.90 -6.89
C SER A 143 -16.66 -9.01 -7.93
N GLU A 144 -15.45 -9.53 -8.16
CA GLU A 144 -15.22 -10.60 -9.13
C GLU A 144 -14.04 -11.48 -8.72
N THR A 145 -14.08 -12.75 -9.11
CA THR A 145 -12.94 -13.66 -9.03
C THR A 145 -12.74 -14.35 -10.37
N PHE A 146 -11.49 -14.50 -10.79
CA PHE A 146 -11.15 -15.18 -12.04
C PHE A 146 -10.02 -16.18 -11.82
N SER A 147 -10.07 -17.29 -12.54
CA SER A 147 -9.10 -18.37 -12.44
C SER A 147 -7.72 -17.91 -12.90
N THR A 148 -6.71 -18.15 -12.07
CA THR A 148 -5.30 -17.85 -12.35
C THR A 148 -4.44 -19.07 -12.03
N ARG A 149 -3.30 -19.21 -12.72
CA ARG A 149 -2.33 -20.29 -12.46
C ARG A 149 -0.94 -19.70 -12.43
N GLY A 150 -0.19 -20.00 -11.36
CA GLY A 150 1.20 -19.58 -11.24
C GLY A 150 1.35 -18.06 -11.19
N VAL A 151 0.60 -17.37 -10.35
CA VAL A 151 0.89 -15.96 -10.01
C VAL A 151 2.24 -15.91 -9.26
N TYR A 152 3.14 -15.04 -9.68
CA TYR A 152 4.47 -14.81 -9.08
C TYR A 152 4.97 -13.41 -9.44
#